data_AF-A0A1X1AZY8-F1
#
_entry.id   AF-A0A1X1AZY8-F1
#
_cell.length_a   1.000
_cell.length_b   1.000
_cell.length_c   1.000
_cell.angle_alpha   90.00
_cell.angle_beta   90.00
_cell.angle_gamma   90.00
#
_symmetry.space_group_name_H-M   'P 1'
#
loop_
_entity.id
_entity.type
_entity.pdbx_description
1 polymer ?
#
loop_
_entity_poly.entity_id
_entity_poly.type
_entity_poly.pdbx_seq_one_letter_code
_entity_poly.pdbx_strand_id
1 'polypeptide(L)' 'MGDHETAFAVGSRVVIDEGRSGKIVDDFGPPVEGSAVDLGGGHETRPRRWAVALDDGDLVFVDDDGLEPEGDGPATLKG' A
#
# COMPACT_ATOMS: atom_id res chain seq x y z
N MET A 1 6.48 -10.71 21.59
CA MET A 1 5.37 -9.88 21.12
C MET A 1 5.98 -9.03 20.04
N GLY A 2 5.92 -9.51 18.80
CA GLY A 2 6.59 -8.87 17.67
C GLY A 2 5.57 -7.99 16.98
N ASP A 3 5.53 -6.73 17.35
CA ASP A 3 5.00 -5.64 16.55
C ASP A 3 5.94 -5.48 15.33
N HIS A 4 5.79 -6.37 14.36
CA HIS A 4 6.11 -5.98 12.98
C HIS A 4 4.95 -5.11 12.50
N GLU A 5 4.83 -3.93 13.10
CA GLU A 5 4.12 -2.83 12.48
C GLU A 5 4.94 -2.51 11.23
N THR A 6 4.59 -3.17 10.13
CA THR A 6 5.21 -2.94 8.84
C THR A 6 4.88 -1.51 8.45
N ALA A 7 5.72 -0.57 8.88
CA ALA A 7 5.55 0.83 8.60
C ALA A 7 5.87 1.02 7.11
N PHE A 8 4.83 0.98 6.28
CA PHE A 8 4.92 1.39 4.88
C PHE A 8 5.40 2.84 4.83
N ALA A 9 6.28 3.13 3.88
CA ALA A 9 6.84 4.47 3.68
C ALA A 9 7.04 4.71 2.19
N VAL A 10 7.02 5.97 1.78
CA VAL A 10 7.41 6.35 0.42
C VAL A 10 8.81 5.81 0.14
N GLY A 11 8.93 5.01 -0.92
CA GLY A 11 10.15 4.31 -1.26
C GLY A 11 10.09 2.79 -1.07
N SER A 12 9.19 2.29 -0.23
CA SER A 12 9.06 0.85 0.07
C SER A 12 8.56 0.06 -1.13
N ARG A 13 9.13 -1.14 -1.33
CA ARG A 13 8.63 -2.14 -2.28
C ARG A 13 7.50 -2.92 -1.63
N VAL A 14 6.42 -3.10 -2.38
CA VAL A 14 5.18 -3.71 -1.91
C VAL A 14 4.58 -4.60 -3.00
N VAL A 15 3.79 -5.56 -2.57
CA VAL A 15 2.92 -6.38 -3.42
C VAL A 15 1.49 -6.03 -3.04
N ILE A 16 0.64 -5.74 -4.03
CA ILE A 16 -0.80 -5.54 -3.81
C ILE A 16 -1.54 -6.89 -3.94
N ASP A 17 -2.76 -6.99 -3.40
CA ASP A 17 -3.60 -8.23 -3.39
C ASP A 17 -3.72 -8.97 -4.75
N GLU A 18 -3.52 -8.27 -5.86
CA GLU A 18 -3.49 -8.84 -7.21
C GLU A 18 -2.17 -9.55 -7.56
N GLY A 19 -1.25 -9.69 -6.60
CA GLY A 19 0.08 -10.25 -6.81
C GLY A 19 1.02 -9.36 -7.64
N ARG A 20 0.66 -8.08 -7.82
CA ARG A 20 1.44 -7.13 -8.61
C ARG A 20 2.42 -6.38 -7.71
N SER A 21 3.69 -6.37 -8.10
CA SER A 21 4.74 -5.67 -7.37
C SER A 21 4.86 -4.21 -7.82
N GLY A 22 5.23 -3.37 -6.86
CA GLY A 22 5.46 -1.96 -7.12
C GLY A 22 6.18 -1.27 -5.98
N LYS A 23 6.24 0.05 -6.07
CA LYS A 23 6.89 0.91 -5.10
C LYS A 23 5.97 2.03 -4.67
N ILE A 24 5.90 2.29 -3.37
CA ILE A 24 5.16 3.44 -2.84
C ILE A 24 5.87 4.72 -3.30
N VAL A 25 5.13 5.59 -3.98
CA VAL A 25 5.63 6.87 -4.50
C VAL A 25 5.07 8.07 -3.74
N ASP A 26 3.96 7.91 -3.01
CA ASP A 26 3.38 8.98 -2.19
C ASP A 26 2.57 8.44 -0.99
N ASP A 27 2.47 9.24 0.08
CA ASP A 27 1.66 9.00 1.29
C ASP A 27 0.73 10.19 1.53
N PHE A 28 -0.58 9.97 1.37
CA PHE A 28 -1.63 10.97 1.58
C PHE A 28 -2.07 11.09 3.04
N GLY A 29 -1.46 10.32 3.94
CA GLY A 29 -1.76 10.32 5.37
C GLY A 29 -2.91 9.41 5.77
N PRO A 30 -3.13 9.26 7.09
CA PRO A 30 -4.13 8.33 7.61
C PRO A 30 -5.56 8.71 7.20
N PRO A 31 -6.44 7.72 6.97
CA PRO A 31 -7.85 7.99 6.73
C PRO A 31 -8.44 8.77 7.92
N VAL A 32 -9.08 9.90 7.65
CA VAL A 32 -9.75 10.68 8.70
C VAL A 32 -11.06 9.96 9.07
N GLU A 33 -11.32 9.71 10.35
CA GLU A 33 -12.60 9.11 10.75
C GLU A 33 -13.79 9.96 10.27
N GLY A 34 -14.77 9.33 9.63
CA GLY A 34 -15.90 10.02 9.02
C GLY A 34 -15.64 10.60 7.62
N SER A 35 -14.46 10.35 7.02
CA SER A 35 -14.16 10.70 5.62
C SER A 35 -14.72 9.71 4.59
N ALA A 36 -15.56 8.76 5.02
CA ALA A 36 -16.30 7.91 4.09
C ALA A 36 -17.16 8.80 3.20
N VAL A 37 -16.94 8.71 1.89
CA VAL A 37 -17.69 9.44 0.88
C VAL A 37 -18.70 8.47 0.28
N ASP A 38 -19.98 8.79 0.42
CA ASP A 38 -21.05 8.10 -0.29
C ASP A 38 -21.00 8.50 -1.78
N LEU A 39 -20.76 7.53 -2.65
CA LEU A 39 -20.77 7.69 -4.10
C LEU A 39 -22.18 7.50 -4.70
N GLY A 40 -23.17 7.22 -3.85
CA GLY A 40 -24.55 6.92 -4.22
C GLY A 40 -24.74 5.45 -4.58
N GLY A 41 -26.00 4.99 -4.53
CA GLY A 41 -26.33 3.61 -4.90
C GLY A 41 -25.88 2.55 -3.89
N GLY A 42 -25.62 2.95 -2.63
CA GLY A 42 -25.15 2.05 -1.57
C GLY A 42 -23.64 1.77 -1.63
N HIS A 43 -22.89 2.57 -2.40
CA HIS A 43 -21.45 2.46 -2.51
C HIS A 43 -20.77 3.58 -1.73
N GLU A 44 -20.13 3.25 -0.62
CA GLU A 44 -19.24 4.16 0.11
C GLU A 44 -17.79 3.86 -0.23
N THR A 45 -16.99 4.91 -0.42
CA THR A 45 -15.54 4.82 -0.58
C THR A 45 -14.81 5.55 0.55
N ARG A 46 -13.58 5.13 0.83
CA ARG A 46 -12.71 5.77 1.81
C ARG A 46 -11.47 6.32 1.12
N PRO A 47 -10.89 7.43 1.62
CA PRO A 47 -9.61 7.92 1.10
C PRO A 47 -8.54 6.83 1.22
N ARG A 48 -7.87 6.55 0.09
CA ARG A 48 -6.74 5.63 0.04
C ARG A 48 -5.47 6.39 0.38
N ARG A 49 -4.61 5.78 1.20
CA ARG A 49 -3.43 6.43 1.78
C ARG A 49 -2.22 6.42 0.85
N TRP A 50 -2.02 5.34 0.12
CA TRP A 50 -0.77 5.09 -0.61
C TRP A 50 -0.98 5.22 -2.11
N ALA A 51 -0.07 5.92 -2.78
CA ALA A 51 0.13 5.77 -4.22
C ALA A 51 1.26 4.80 -4.48
N VAL A 52 1.00 3.74 -5.25
CA VAL A 52 1.98 2.72 -5.63
C VAL A 52 2.18 2.76 -7.13
N ALA A 53 3.41 3.01 -7.56
CA ALA A 53 3.81 2.80 -8.95
C ALA A 53 4.16 1.33 -9.14
N LEU A 54 3.35 0.61 -9.91
CA LEU A 54 3.56 -0.79 -10.26
C LEU A 54 4.66 -0.93 -11.31
N ASP A 55 5.31 -2.09 -11.32
CA ASP A 55 6.41 -2.37 -12.25
C ASP A 55 5.97 -2.40 -13.72
N ASP A 56 4.67 -2.63 -13.96
CA ASP A 56 4.05 -2.59 -15.29
C ASP A 56 3.82 -1.15 -15.80
N GLY A 57 4.11 -0.14 -14.98
CA GLY A 57 3.94 1.29 -15.30
C GLY A 57 2.63 1.92 -14.85
N ASP A 58 1.73 1.13 -14.23
CA ASP A 58 0.47 1.63 -13.67
C ASP A 58 0.68 2.34 -12.32
N LEU A 59 -0.19 3.30 -12.02
CA LEU A 59 -0.28 3.93 -10.71
C LEU A 59 -1.59 3.52 -10.03
N VAL A 60 -1.49 2.90 -8.87
CA VAL A 60 -2.65 2.43 -8.09
C VAL A 60 -2.71 3.10 -6.71
N PHE A 61 -3.91 3.25 -6.18
CA PHE A 61 -4.16 3.85 -4.88
C PHE A 61 -4.76 2.82 -3.92
N VAL A 62 -4.06 2.55 -2.83
CA VAL A 62 -4.41 1.49 -1.86
C VAL A 62 -4.28 2.00 -0.43
N ASP A 63 -4.88 1.29 0.52
CA ASP A 63 -4.68 1.49 1.95
C ASP A 63 -3.74 0.42 2.52
N ASP A 64 -3.53 0.45 3.83
CA ASP A 64 -2.65 -0.48 4.53
C ASP A 64 -3.11 -1.94 4.39
N ASP A 65 -4.43 -2.19 4.26
CA ASP A 65 -5.00 -3.55 4.16
C ASP A 65 -4.74 -4.20 2.79
N GLY A 66 -4.57 -3.40 1.73
CA GLY A 66 -4.27 -3.87 0.37
C GLY A 66 -2.79 -3.92 0.02
N LEU A 67 -1.91 -3.81 1.02
CA LEU A 67 -0.46 -3.79 0.86
C LEU A 67 0.20 -4.92 1.66
N GLU A 68 1.06 -5.67 0.97
CA GLU A 68 2.00 -6.58 1.61
C GLU A 68 3.42 -6.06 1.35
N PRO A 69 4.32 -6.07 2.35
CA PRO A 69 5.73 -5.81 2.08
C PRO A 69 6.22 -6.85 1.07
N GLU A 70 6.89 -6.39 0.01
CA GLU A 70 7.63 -7.33 -0.84
C GLU A 70 8.77 -7.85 0.04
N GLY A 71 8.56 -9.03 0.63
CA GLY A 71 9.54 -9.65 1.48
C GLY A 71 10.87 -9.72 0.75
N ASP A 72 11.92 -9.21 1.37
CA ASP A 72 13.29 -9.49 0.96
C ASP A 72 13.45 -11.01 1.03
N GLY A 73 13.15 -11.70 -0.07
CA GLY A 73 13.64 -13.05 -0.29
C GLY A 73 15.14 -12.99 -0.04
N PRO A 74 15.69 -13.86 0.82
CA PRO A 74 16.85 -13.56 1.64
C PRO A 74 17.92 -12.88 0.81
N ALA A 75 18.27 -11.63 1.15
CA ALA A 75 19.51 -11.01 0.73
C ALA A 75 20.59 -12.07 0.89
N THR A 76 21.08 -12.59 -0.24
CA THR A 76 22.23 -13.46 -0.26
C THR A 76 23.41 -12.57 0.13
N LEU A 77 23.64 -12.45 1.44
CA LEU A 77 24.85 -11.92 2.03
C LEU A 77 26.00 -12.79 1.54
N LYS A 78 26.61 -12.39 0.42
CA LYS A 78 27.94 -12.83 0.03
C LYS A 78 28.93 -12.22 1.02
N GLY A 79 29.38 -13.03 1.97
CA GLY A 79 30.51 -12.79 2.87
C GLY A 79 31.21 -14.10 3.16
#